data_AF-A0A2N6GAR0-F1
#
_entry.id   AF-A0A2N6GAR0-F1
#
_cell.length_a   1.000
_cell.length_b   1.000
_cell.length_c   1.000
_cell.angle_alpha   90.00
_cell.angle_beta   90.00
_cell.angle_gamma   90.00
#
_symmetry.space_group_name_H-M   'P 1'
#
loop_
_entity.id
_entity.type
_entity.pdbx_description
1 polymer ?
#
loop_
_entity_poly.entity_id
_entity_poly.type
_entity_poly.pdbx_seq_one_letter_code
_entity_poly.pdbx_strand_id
1 'polypeptide(L)' 'MRCEFCNQVVHGIDGITLPGKGVAHRTCFEIDRSTRRIFNTLDLSQLELPQLVDLKDLVLAEINDRERKHSGTAEIELF' A
#
# COMPACT_ATOMS: atom_id res chain seq x y z
N MET A 1 18.05 -19.05 -12.49
CA MET A 1 16.57 -18.99 -12.31
C MET A 1 16.07 -17.67 -12.89
N ARG A 2 14.83 -17.58 -13.38
CA ARG A 2 14.28 -16.34 -13.98
C ARG A 2 13.41 -15.59 -12.99
N CYS A 3 13.42 -14.26 -13.06
CA CYS A 3 12.63 -13.38 -12.21
C CYS A 3 11.15 -13.47 -12.59
N GLU A 4 10.28 -13.68 -11.59
CA GLU A 4 8.82 -13.77 -11.77
C GLU A 4 8.20 -12.51 -12.41
N PHE A 5 8.82 -11.34 -12.23
CA PHE A 5 8.23 -10.07 -12.67
C PHE A 5 8.74 -9.58 -14.04
N CYS A 6 10.02 -9.80 -14.36
CA CYS A 6 10.63 -9.29 -15.59
C CYS A 6 11.15 -10.38 -16.53
N ASN A 7 11.06 -11.65 -16.13
CA ASN A 7 11.51 -12.84 -16.87
C ASN A 7 13.01 -12.87 -17.25
N GLN A 8 13.79 -11.92 -16.72
CA GLN A 8 15.25 -11.87 -16.85
C GLN A 8 15.93 -12.79 -15.84
N VAL A 9 17.18 -13.14 -16.09
CA VAL A 9 17.96 -14.01 -15.20
C VAL A 9 18.21 -13.31 -13.86
N VAL A 10 17.97 -14.02 -12.77
CA VAL A 10 18.34 -13.59 -11.41
C VAL A 10 19.76 -14.07 -11.13
N HIS A 11 20.67 -13.14 -10.86
CA HIS A 11 22.08 -13.41 -10.56
C HIS A 11 22.36 -13.17 -9.07
N GLY A 12 23.08 -14.09 -8.43
CA GLY A 12 23.75 -13.85 -7.14
C GLY A 12 22.84 -13.39 -5.98
N ILE A 13 23.39 -12.47 -5.18
CA ILE A 13 22.86 -11.94 -3.90
C ILE A 13 21.61 -11.05 -4.04
N ASP A 14 21.27 -10.61 -5.26
CA ASP A 14 20.12 -9.74 -5.53
C ASP A 14 18.82 -10.51 -5.76
N GLY A 15 18.89 -11.84 -5.72
CA GLY A 15 17.76 -12.74 -5.81
C GLY A 15 17.06 -12.94 -4.46
N ILE A 16 15.74 -12.95 -4.48
CA ILE A 16 14.90 -13.39 -3.37
C ILE A 16 14.04 -14.58 -3.81
N THR A 17 13.72 -15.46 -2.87
CA THR A 17 12.77 -16.55 -3.08
C THR A 17 11.36 -16.08 -2.70
N LEU A 18 10.40 -16.35 -3.58
CA LEU A 18 8.98 -16.10 -3.36
C LEU A 18 8.31 -17.44 -3.03
N PRO A 19 7.86 -17.66 -1.78
CA PRO A 19 7.21 -18.90 -1.39
C PRO A 19 6.05 -19.26 -2.32
N GLY A 20 6.10 -20.46 -2.91
CA GLY A 20 5.06 -20.96 -3.82
C GLY A 20 5.02 -20.32 -5.22
N LYS A 21 5.93 -19.39 -5.56
CA LYS A 21 5.99 -18.75 -6.88
C LYS A 21 7.30 -18.97 -7.63
N GLY A 22 8.45 -18.80 -6.97
CA GLY A 22 9.75 -18.93 -7.64
C GLY A 22 10.80 -17.98 -7.07
N VAL A 23 11.53 -17.29 -7.94
CA VAL A 23 12.51 -16.26 -7.54
C VAL A 23 12.24 -14.93 -8.23
N ALA A 24 12.69 -13.85 -7.62
CA ALA A 24 12.62 -12.52 -8.20
C ALA A 24 13.89 -11.72 -7.88
N HIS A 25 14.18 -10.68 -8.67
CA HIS A 25 15.07 -9.62 -8.20
C HIS A 25 14.42 -8.89 -7.04
N ARG A 26 15.20 -8.54 -6.01
CA ARG A 26 14.72 -7.75 -4.87
C ARG A 26 14.02 -6.48 -5.32
N THR A 27 14.63 -5.72 -6.23
CA THR A 27 14.06 -4.48 -6.76
C THR A 27 12.74 -4.71 -7.49
N CYS A 28 12.63 -5.77 -8.30
CA CYS A 28 11.39 -6.09 -8.99
C CYS A 28 10.27 -6.45 -8.01
N PHE A 29 10.59 -7.16 -6.93
CA PHE A 29 9.62 -7.46 -5.87
C PHE A 29 9.20 -6.23 -5.08
N GLU A 30 10.13 -5.32 -4.77
CA GLU A 30 9.82 -4.06 -4.08
C GLU A 30 8.97 -3.13 -4.95
N ILE A 31 9.26 -3.05 -6.26
CA ILE A 31 8.44 -2.33 -7.24
C ILE A 31 7.05 -2.96 -7.34
N ASP A 32 6.93 -4.29 -7.51
CA ASP A 32 5.64 -4.97 -7.52
C ASP A 32 4.86 -4.74 -6.22
N ARG A 33 5.52 -4.80 -5.06
CA ARG A 33 4.89 -4.54 -3.77
C ARG A 33 4.42 -3.09 -3.60
N SER A 34 5.13 -2.11 -4.14
CA SER A 34 4.75 -0.68 -4.09
C SER A 34 3.74 -0.28 -5.16
N THR A 35 3.74 -0.97 -6.30
CA THR A 35 2.79 -0.74 -7.41
C THR A 35 1.48 -1.49 -7.22
N ARG A 36 1.49 -2.61 -6.50
CA ARG A 36 0.27 -3.20 -5.95
C ARG A 36 -0.35 -2.15 -5.05
N ARG A 37 -1.46 -1.60 -5.50
CA ARG A 37 -2.27 -0.64 -4.75
C ARG A 37 -3.02 -1.36 -3.62
N ILE A 38 -2.37 -2.30 -2.92
CA ILE A 38 -2.93 -3.11 -1.85
C ILE A 38 -2.46 -2.53 -0.52
N PHE A 39 -3.40 -2.05 0.28
CA PHE A 39 -3.18 -1.59 1.64
C PHE A 39 -3.77 -2.60 2.62
N ASN A 40 -2.92 -3.36 3.32
CA ASN A 40 -3.32 -4.53 4.12
C ASN A 40 -4.13 -5.55 3.30
N THR A 41 -5.43 -5.67 3.56
CA THR A 41 -6.36 -6.56 2.84
C THR A 41 -7.18 -5.84 1.77
N LEU A 42 -7.01 -4.51 1.63
CA LEU A 42 -7.75 -3.70 0.67
C LEU A 42 -6.96 -3.53 -0.62
N ASP A 43 -7.45 -4.10 -1.72
CA ASP A 43 -6.89 -3.87 -3.05
C ASP A 43 -7.58 -2.67 -3.72
N LEU A 44 -6.91 -1.51 -3.70
CA LEU A 44 -7.40 -0.26 -4.30
C LEU A 44 -7.47 -0.35 -5.84
N SER A 45 -6.86 -1.35 -6.48
CA SER A 45 -7.01 -1.55 -7.93
C SER A 45 -8.41 -2.02 -8.33
N GLN A 46 -9.17 -2.56 -7.37
CA GLN A 46 -10.55 -3.03 -7.56
C GLN A 46 -11.59 -1.94 -7.31
N LEU A 47 -11.18 -0.73 -6.93
CA LEU A 47 -12.07 0.39 -6.65
C LEU A 47 -12.18 1.32 -7.86
N GLU A 48 -13.41 1.68 -8.19
CA GLU A 48 -13.71 2.73 -9.17
C GLU A 48 -13.37 4.12 -8.62
N LEU A 49 -13.18 5.11 -9.50
CA LEU A 49 -12.81 6.46 -9.10
C LEU A 49 -13.74 7.09 -8.03
N PRO A 50 -15.08 6.96 -8.11
CA PRO A 50 -15.96 7.47 -7.06
C PRO A 50 -15.70 6.81 -5.69
N GLN A 51 -15.47 5.50 -5.67
CA GLN A 51 -15.19 4.76 -4.43
C GLN A 51 -13.85 5.17 -3.82
N LEU A 52 -12.87 5.52 -4.65
CA LEU A 52 -11.59 6.06 -4.18
C LEU A 52 -11.73 7.45 -3.57
N VAL A 53 -12.61 8.29 -4.12
CA VAL A 53 -12.93 9.61 -3.55
C VAL A 53 -13.63 9.45 -2.20
N ASP A 54 -14.63 8.57 -2.12
CA ASP A 54 -15.32 8.29 -0.85
C ASP A 54 -14.36 7.74 0.21
N LEU A 55 -13.47 6.80 -0.18
CA LEU A 55 -12.45 6.26 0.71
C LEU A 55 -11.49 7.34 1.21
N LYS A 56 -11.09 8.28 0.34
CA LYS A 56 -10.24 9.41 0.72
C LYS A 56 -10.93 10.27 1.79
N ASP A 57 -12.22 10.56 1.61
CA ASP A 57 -12.96 11.40 2.56
C ASP A 57 -13.11 10.72 3.93
N LEU A 58 -13.35 9.40 3.95
CA LEU A 58 -13.36 8.60 5.18
C LEU A 58 -12.01 8.62 5.91
N VAL A 59 -10.91 8.44 5.18
CA VAL A 59 -9.56 8.47 5.74
C VAL A 59 -9.24 9.84 6.32
N LEU A 60 -9.60 10.93 5.63
CA LEU A 60 -9.40 12.29 6.14
C LEU A 60 -10.22 12.55 7.40
N ALA A 61 -11.47 12.10 7.45
CA ALA A 61 -12.31 12.24 8.64
C ALA A 61 -11.70 11.53 9.86
N GLU A 62 -11.19 10.31 9.68
CA GLU A 62 -10.52 9.53 10.73
C GLU A 62 -9.22 10.18 11.19
N ILE A 63 -8.38 10.67 10.27
CA ILE A 63 -7.14 11.40 10.62
C ILE A 63 -7.48 12.62 11.48
N ASN A 64 -8.43 13.45 11.01
CA ASN A 64 -8.87 14.64 11.74
C ASN A 64 -9.39 14.27 13.14
N ASP A 65 -10.13 13.18 13.28
CA ASP A 65 -10.64 12.72 14.58
C ASP A 65 -9.52 12.29 15.53
N ARG A 66 -8.53 11.55 15.02
CA ARG A 66 -7.35 11.15 15.81
C ARG A 66 -6.49 12.33 16.21
N GLU A 67 -6.29 13.29 15.31
CA GLU A 67 -5.53 14.51 15.60
C GLU A 67 -6.24 15.37 16.66
N ARG A 68 -7.58 15.53 16.58
CA ARG A 68 -8.36 16.19 17.63
C ARG A 68 -8.20 15.49 18.98
N LYS A 69 -8.30 14.16 19.01
CA LYS A 69 -8.12 13.36 20.23
C LYS A 69 -6.69 13.43 20.78
N HIS A 70 -5.69 13.48 19.90
CA HIS A 70 -4.28 13.50 20.29
C HIS A 70 -3.81 14.87 20.77
N SER A 71 -4.28 15.95 20.15
CA SER A 71 -3.89 17.32 20.48
C SER A 71 -4.50 17.85 21.78
N GLY A 72 -5.40 17.11 22.44
CA GLY A 72 -5.88 17.42 23.79
C GLY A 72 -6.69 18.72 23.94
N THR A 73 -6.79 19.56 22.93
CA THR A 73 -7.62 20.75 22.91
C THR A 73 -9.01 20.38 22.40
N ALA A 74 -9.78 19.73 23.27
CA ALA A 74 -11.22 19.63 23.14
C ALA A 74 -11.86 21.01 23.38
N GLU A 75 -11.56 21.99 22.55
CA GLU A 75 -12.41 23.17 22.39
C GLU A 75 -13.33 22.87 21.20
N ILE A 76 -14.44 22.22 21.53
CA ILE A 76 -15.64 22.28 20.73
C ILE A 76 -16.07 23.76 20.75
N GLU A 77 -15.63 24.55 19.77
CA GLU A 77 -16.24 25.85 19.51
C GLU A 77 -17.62 25.61 18.88
N LEU A 78 -18.64 25.59 19.74
CA LEU A 78 -20.03 25.84 19.35
C LEU A 78 -20.23 27.36 19.32
N PHE A 79 -20.14 27.94 18.13
CA PHE A 79 -20.75 29.24 17.82
C PHE A 79 -21.65 29.07 16.59
#